data_AF-A0A1X3HH80-F1
#
_entry.id   AF-A0A1X3HH80-F1
#
_cell.length_a   1.000
_cell.length_b   1.000
_cell.length_c   1.000
_cell.angle_alpha   90.00
_cell.angle_beta   90.00
_cell.angle_gamma   90.00
#
_symmetry.space_group_name_H-M   'P 1'
#
loop_
_entity.id
_entity.type
_entity.pdbx_description
1 polymer ?
#
loop_
_entity_poly.entity_id
_entity_poly.type
_entity_poly.pdbx_seq_one_letter_code
_entity_poly.pdbx_strand_id
1 'polypeptide(L)'
;FVSHYIFRWRTAMNDFYVANWPRLRTIEGASQRIQEDTMRFASTMEGLGVNLISAVLTLLAFLPVLVRLSSNVTELPLFGSIAYPLVFAAVIWSILGTGALALIGIRLPGIEFFNQRVEAAYRKELVLGEDDTARANAPTLSVLFSDIRRNYFRLYLNFMYFNIGRIVYLQTDVIFPYLLLAPTIIAGRITLGAMNQILNAFTQVRTSFQ
;
A
#
# COMPACT_ATOMS: atom_id res chain seq x y z
N PHE A 1 0.39 16.06 17.73
CA PHE A 1 -1.08 16.18 17.92
C PHE A 1 -1.84 14.89 17.54
N VAL A 2 -1.51 14.22 16.43
CA VAL A 2 -2.21 12.97 16.01
C VAL A 2 -1.96 11.78 16.97
N SER A 3 -0.74 11.66 17.50
CA SER A 3 -0.35 10.62 18.47
C SER A 3 -1.24 10.54 19.72
N HIS A 4 -1.82 11.66 20.15
CA HIS A 4 -2.71 11.69 21.33
C HIS A 4 -4.09 11.07 21.02
N TYR A 5 -4.59 11.22 19.79
CA TYR A 5 -5.87 10.61 19.38
C TYR A 5 -5.78 9.08 19.32
N ILE A 6 -4.63 8.54 18.93
CA ILE A 6 -4.35 7.10 18.89
C ILE A 6 -4.34 6.53 20.29
N PHE A 7 -3.68 7.23 21.22
CA PHE A 7 -3.67 6.80 22.61
C PHE A 7 -5.11 6.71 23.15
N ARG A 8 -5.96 7.71 22.86
CA ARG A 8 -7.38 7.68 23.24
C ARG A 8 -8.15 6.53 22.59
N TRP A 9 -7.93 6.27 21.30
CA TRP A 9 -8.54 5.13 20.60
C TRP A 9 -8.09 3.79 21.18
N ARG A 10 -6.79 3.63 21.42
CA ARG A 10 -6.22 2.45 22.05
C ARG A 10 -6.76 2.23 23.46
N THR A 11 -6.88 3.30 24.26
CA THR A 11 -7.50 3.25 25.59
C THR A 11 -8.95 2.79 25.48
N ALA A 12 -9.76 3.38 24.60
CA ALA A 12 -11.16 2.99 24.42
C ALA A 12 -11.32 1.51 23.99
N MET A 13 -10.47 1.04 23.06
CA MET A 13 -10.49 -0.37 22.65
C MET A 13 -10.05 -1.31 23.78
N ASN A 14 -8.98 -0.95 24.49
CA ASN A 14 -8.51 -1.72 25.64
C ASN A 14 -9.60 -1.82 26.72
N ASP A 15 -10.22 -0.69 27.09
CA ASP A 15 -11.27 -0.64 28.11
C ASP A 15 -12.47 -1.50 27.71
N PHE A 16 -12.87 -1.46 26.43
CA PHE A 16 -13.92 -2.32 25.90
C PHE A 16 -13.58 -3.81 26.00
N TYR A 17 -12.37 -4.22 25.62
CA TYR A 17 -11.96 -5.63 25.67
C TYR A 17 -11.75 -6.13 27.11
N VAL A 18 -11.24 -5.28 28.01
CA VAL A 18 -11.10 -5.59 29.44
C VAL A 18 -12.47 -5.72 30.10
N ALA A 19 -13.44 -4.85 29.77
CA ALA A 19 -14.80 -4.98 30.28
C ALA A 19 -15.49 -6.29 29.85
N ASN A 20 -15.11 -6.84 28.69
CA ASN A 20 -15.62 -8.12 28.17
C ASN A 20 -14.70 -9.31 28.45
N TRP A 21 -13.66 -9.14 29.29
CA TRP A 21 -12.66 -10.15 29.57
C TRP A 21 -13.21 -11.52 30.00
N PRO A 22 -14.27 -11.62 30.84
CA PRO A 22 -14.83 -12.92 31.24
C PRO A 22 -15.25 -13.80 30.05
N ARG A 23 -15.67 -13.19 28.93
CA ARG A 23 -16.07 -13.87 27.70
C ARG A 23 -14.90 -14.11 26.73
N LEU A 24 -13.87 -13.28 26.79
CA LEU A 24 -12.76 -13.27 25.82
C LEU A 24 -11.56 -14.11 26.27
N ARG A 25 -11.37 -14.31 27.58
CA ARG A 25 -10.22 -15.03 28.16
C ARG A 25 -10.09 -16.50 27.70
N THR A 26 -11.16 -17.08 27.16
CA THR A 26 -11.16 -18.46 26.63
C THR A 26 -10.61 -18.54 25.21
N ILE A 27 -10.36 -17.41 24.56
CA ILE A 27 -9.77 -17.33 23.22
C ILE A 27 -8.25 -17.41 23.35
N GLU A 28 -7.62 -18.30 22.58
CA GLU A 28 -6.17 -18.49 22.55
C GLU A 28 -5.45 -17.17 22.21
N GLY A 29 -4.51 -16.76 23.07
CA GLY A 29 -3.74 -15.53 22.90
C GLY A 29 -4.54 -14.23 23.06
N ALA A 30 -5.70 -14.25 23.74
CA ALA A 30 -6.57 -13.07 23.89
C ALA A 30 -5.82 -11.84 24.45
N SER A 31 -4.96 -12.01 25.44
CA SER A 31 -4.15 -10.91 26.01
C SER A 31 -3.18 -10.32 24.99
N GLN A 32 -2.48 -11.17 24.23
CA GLN A 32 -1.54 -10.75 23.19
C GLN A 32 -2.25 -10.04 22.05
N ARG A 33 -3.41 -10.55 21.60
CA ARG A 33 -4.23 -9.90 20.55
C ARG A 33 -4.73 -8.53 20.99
N ILE A 34 -5.24 -8.41 22.22
CA ILE A 34 -5.68 -7.10 22.75
C ILE A 34 -4.51 -6.11 22.76
N GLN A 35 -3.29 -6.54 23.06
CA GLN A 35 -2.13 -5.65 23.09
C GLN A 35 -1.61 -5.31 21.68
N GLU A 36 -1.34 -6.32 20.85
CA GLU A 36 -0.70 -6.16 19.54
C GLU A 36 -1.67 -5.66 18.48
N ASP A 37 -2.86 -6.23 18.39
CA ASP A 37 -3.80 -5.92 17.31
C ASP A 37 -4.43 -4.54 17.51
N THR A 38 -4.74 -4.13 18.75
CA THR A 38 -5.24 -2.77 19.01
C THR A 38 -4.20 -1.71 18.65
N MET A 39 -2.92 -1.97 18.95
CA MET A 39 -1.82 -1.09 18.57
C MET A 39 -1.66 -1.03 17.05
N ARG A 40 -1.60 -2.19 16.37
CA ARG A 40 -1.49 -2.27 14.91
C ARG A 40 -2.65 -1.54 14.24
N PHE A 41 -3.88 -1.79 14.68
CA PHE A 41 -5.07 -1.15 14.15
C PHE A 41 -5.03 0.37 14.33
N ALA A 42 -4.71 0.85 15.53
CA ALA A 42 -4.66 2.27 15.82
C ALA A 42 -3.55 2.99 15.01
N SER A 43 -2.37 2.37 14.85
CA SER A 43 -1.29 2.88 14.00
C SER A 43 -1.64 2.88 12.51
N THR A 44 -2.29 1.82 12.02
CA THR A 44 -2.78 1.79 10.62
C THR A 44 -3.82 2.88 10.39
N MET A 45 -4.76 3.06 11.32
CA MET A 45 -5.79 4.10 11.21
C MET A 45 -5.20 5.51 11.24
N GLU A 46 -4.19 5.78 12.07
CA GLU A 46 -3.42 7.03 12.02
C GLU A 46 -2.80 7.23 10.65
N GLY A 47 -2.02 6.26 10.17
CA GLY A 47 -1.30 6.37 8.91
C GLY A 47 -2.25 6.67 7.75
N LEU A 48 -3.36 5.93 7.66
CA LEU A 48 -4.39 6.15 6.65
C LEU A 48 -5.03 7.54 6.77
N GLY A 49 -5.37 7.98 8.00
CA GLY A 49 -5.98 9.30 8.23
C GLY A 49 -5.06 10.46 7.87
N VAL A 50 -3.78 10.40 8.28
CA VAL A 50 -2.77 11.42 7.97
C VAL A 50 -2.52 11.47 6.46
N ASN A 51 -2.39 10.31 5.81
CA ASN A 51 -2.18 10.24 4.36
C ASN A 51 -3.38 10.78 3.59
N LEU A 52 -4.60 10.47 4.02
CA LEU A 52 -5.83 10.98 3.41
C LEU A 52 -5.93 12.51 3.51
N ILE A 53 -5.71 13.07 4.70
CA ILE A 53 -5.74 14.53 4.90
C ILE A 53 -4.66 15.20 4.04
N SER A 54 -3.45 14.64 4.04
CA SER A 54 -2.33 15.16 3.25
C SER A 54 -2.63 15.12 1.75
N ALA A 55 -3.23 14.05 1.25
CA ALA A 55 -3.66 13.93 -0.15
C ALA A 55 -4.73 14.96 -0.51
N VAL A 56 -5.75 15.14 0.34
CA VAL A 56 -6.81 16.15 0.11
C VAL A 56 -6.23 17.57 0.10
N LEU A 57 -5.38 17.91 1.07
CA LEU A 57 -4.74 19.24 1.12
C LEU A 57 -3.84 19.48 -0.09
N THR A 58 -3.10 18.45 -0.51
CA THR A 58 -2.24 18.51 -1.71
C THR A 58 -3.07 18.71 -2.97
N LEU A 59 -4.18 17.98 -3.13
CA LEU A 59 -5.11 18.19 -4.25
C LEU A 59 -5.67 19.62 -4.24
N LEU A 60 -6.12 20.14 -3.10
CA LEU A 60 -6.63 21.51 -3.00
C LEU A 60 -5.57 22.55 -3.38
N ALA A 61 -4.30 22.32 -3.05
CA ALA A 61 -3.20 23.23 -3.36
C ALA A 61 -2.74 23.15 -4.83
N PHE A 62 -2.60 21.94 -5.38
CA PHE A 62 -1.95 21.72 -6.67
C PHE A 62 -2.93 21.54 -7.84
N LEU A 63 -4.18 21.13 -7.60
CA LEU A 63 -5.17 21.01 -8.67
C LEU A 63 -5.45 22.35 -9.35
N PRO A 64 -5.66 23.48 -8.64
CA PRO A 64 -5.86 24.79 -9.29
C PRO A 64 -4.62 25.26 -10.06
N VAL A 65 -3.42 24.99 -9.52
CA VAL A 65 -2.15 25.30 -10.18
C VAL A 65 -2.00 24.52 -11.48
N LEU A 66 -2.29 23.21 -11.45
CA LEU A 66 -2.24 22.35 -12.62
C LEU A 66 -3.24 22.78 -13.69
N VAL A 67 -4.47 23.13 -13.27
CA VAL A 67 -5.52 23.68 -14.15
C VAL A 67 -5.04 24.95 -14.86
N ARG A 68 -4.45 25.90 -14.12
CA ARG A 68 -3.93 27.16 -14.68
C ARG A 68 -2.76 26.95 -15.62
N LEU A 69 -1.87 26.02 -15.32
CA LEU A 69 -0.72 25.73 -16.18
C LEU A 69 -1.13 24.92 -17.42
N SER A 70 -2.17 24.10 -17.31
CA SER A 70 -2.72 23.31 -18.40
C SER A 70 -3.36 24.13 -19.50
N SER A 71 -3.81 25.36 -19.25
CA SER A 71 -4.37 26.22 -20.30
C SER A 71 -3.33 26.64 -21.33
N ASN A 72 -2.03 26.58 -21.01
CA ASN A 72 -0.94 26.85 -21.95
C ASN A 72 -0.58 25.64 -22.82
N VAL A 73 -1.18 24.47 -22.55
CA VAL A 73 -0.93 23.20 -23.24
C VAL A 73 -2.21 22.83 -23.99
N THR A 74 -2.33 23.29 -25.24
CA THR A 74 -3.59 23.23 -26.00
C THR A 74 -3.91 21.89 -26.63
N GLU A 75 -2.95 20.95 -26.73
CA GLU A 75 -3.11 19.73 -27.52
C GLU A 75 -2.45 18.52 -26.85
N LEU A 76 -3.23 17.45 -26.59
CA LEU A 76 -2.70 16.13 -26.26
C LEU A 76 -2.47 15.32 -27.54
N PRO A 77 -1.34 14.58 -27.66
CA PRO A 77 -0.99 13.85 -28.88
C PRO A 77 -1.98 12.74 -29.29
N LEU A 78 -2.92 12.34 -28.43
CA LEU A 78 -3.87 11.25 -28.67
C LEU A 78 -5.36 11.67 -28.64
N PHE A 79 -5.71 12.83 -28.07
CA PHE A 79 -7.11 13.19 -27.77
C PHE A 79 -7.57 14.57 -28.29
N GLY A 80 -6.69 15.37 -28.88
CA GLY A 80 -7.04 16.72 -29.38
C GLY A 80 -7.18 17.77 -28.28
N SER A 81 -7.94 18.85 -28.53
CA SER A 81 -8.16 19.96 -27.59
C SER A 81 -9.27 19.63 -26.58
N ILE A 82 -8.91 18.91 -25.53
CA ILE A 82 -9.77 18.68 -24.36
C ILE A 82 -9.59 19.84 -23.36
N ALA A 83 -10.64 20.21 -22.63
CA ALA A 83 -10.51 21.10 -21.48
C ALA A 83 -9.70 20.42 -20.35
N TYR A 84 -8.61 21.04 -19.91
CA TYR A 84 -7.75 20.55 -18.82
C TYR A 84 -7.07 19.19 -19.06
N PRO A 85 -6.33 19.03 -20.18
CA PRO A 85 -5.73 17.75 -20.58
C PRO A 85 -4.84 17.11 -19.51
N LEU A 86 -4.08 17.92 -18.77
CA LEU A 86 -3.17 17.44 -17.74
C LEU A 86 -3.90 16.85 -16.52
N VAL A 87 -5.07 17.40 -16.18
CA VAL A 87 -5.85 16.92 -15.03
C VAL A 87 -6.46 15.56 -15.33
N PHE A 88 -7.08 15.41 -16.49
CA PHE A 88 -7.62 14.12 -16.93
C PHE A 88 -6.53 13.05 -17.04
N ALA A 89 -5.39 13.40 -17.62
CA ALA A 89 -4.27 12.48 -17.71
C ALA A 89 -3.75 12.03 -16.34
N ALA A 90 -3.64 12.95 -15.37
CA ALA A 90 -3.23 12.62 -14.00
C ALA A 90 -4.22 11.65 -13.33
N VAL A 91 -5.53 11.93 -13.42
CA VAL A 91 -6.58 11.11 -12.81
C VAL A 91 -6.64 9.71 -13.44
N ILE A 92 -6.69 9.64 -14.78
CA ILE A 92 -6.76 8.35 -15.50
C ILE A 92 -5.51 7.53 -15.20
N TRP A 93 -4.33 8.14 -15.27
CA TRP A 93 -3.07 7.45 -14.98
C TRP A 93 -3.03 6.94 -13.53
N SER A 94 -3.49 7.72 -12.56
CA SER A 94 -3.57 7.27 -11.16
C SER A 94 -4.54 6.12 -10.95
N ILE A 95 -5.74 6.17 -11.54
CA ILE A 95 -6.69 5.06 -11.45
C ILE A 95 -6.11 3.78 -12.08
N LEU A 96 -5.50 3.91 -13.26
CA LEU A 96 -4.86 2.78 -13.94
C LEU A 96 -3.70 2.21 -13.13
N GLY A 97 -2.87 3.06 -12.55
CA GLY A 97 -1.73 2.65 -11.74
C GLY A 97 -2.12 1.94 -10.45
N THR A 98 -3.02 2.55 -9.68
CA THR A 98 -3.57 1.95 -8.46
C THR A 98 -4.28 0.64 -8.78
N GLY A 99 -5.08 0.60 -9.84
CA GLY A 99 -5.77 -0.61 -10.30
C GLY A 99 -4.81 -1.71 -10.75
N ALA A 100 -3.76 -1.37 -11.51
CA ALA A 100 -2.76 -2.33 -11.97
C ALA A 100 -1.97 -2.94 -10.81
N LEU A 101 -1.49 -2.11 -9.88
CA LEU A 101 -0.78 -2.60 -8.69
C LEU A 101 -1.69 -3.44 -7.78
N ALA A 102 -2.94 -3.03 -7.61
CA ALA A 102 -3.93 -3.81 -6.85
C ALA A 102 -4.20 -5.17 -7.51
N LEU A 103 -4.34 -5.21 -8.84
CA LEU A 103 -4.58 -6.45 -9.58
C LEU A 103 -3.40 -7.43 -9.49
N ILE A 104 -2.16 -6.92 -9.61
CA ILE A 104 -0.95 -7.74 -9.43
C ILE A 104 -0.83 -8.21 -7.97
N GLY A 105 -1.23 -7.35 -7.02
CA GLY A 105 -1.13 -7.55 -5.58
C GLY A 105 -2.19 -8.47 -4.96
N ILE A 106 -3.32 -8.70 -5.63
CA ILE A 106 -4.52 -9.29 -5.01
C ILE A 106 -4.32 -10.70 -4.42
N ARG A 107 -3.34 -11.45 -4.93
CA ARG A 107 -3.06 -12.82 -4.47
C ARG A 107 -2.08 -12.89 -3.28
N LEU A 108 -1.35 -11.82 -2.96
CA LEU A 108 -0.36 -11.83 -1.88
C LEU A 108 -0.96 -12.12 -0.50
N PRO A 109 -2.09 -11.49 -0.07
CA PRO A 109 -2.64 -11.73 1.26
C PRO A 109 -3.03 -13.19 1.49
N GLY A 110 -3.54 -13.86 0.46
CA GLY A 110 -3.88 -15.28 0.54
C GLY A 110 -2.64 -16.15 0.76
N ILE A 111 -1.56 -15.89 0.02
CA ILE A 111 -0.31 -16.65 0.13
C ILE A 111 0.35 -16.41 1.49
N GLU A 112 0.36 -15.16 1.96
CA GLU A 112 0.86 -14.77 3.27
C GLU A 112 0.11 -15.51 4.40
N PHE A 113 -1.22 -15.57 4.32
CA PHE A 113 -2.03 -16.32 5.27
C PHE A 113 -1.67 -17.82 5.29
N PHE A 114 -1.48 -18.44 4.11
CA PHE A 114 -1.03 -19.84 4.05
C PHE A 114 0.36 -20.03 4.66
N ASN A 115 1.28 -19.08 4.44
CA ASN A 115 2.62 -19.12 5.03
C ASN A 115 2.54 -19.06 6.56
N GLN A 116 1.79 -18.09 7.10
CA GLN A 116 1.56 -17.96 8.54
C GLN A 116 0.92 -19.21 9.15
N ARG A 117 -0.01 -19.86 8.45
CA ARG A 117 -0.65 -21.09 8.91
C ARG A 117 0.34 -22.25 9.04
N VAL A 118 1.22 -22.43 8.07
CA VAL A 118 2.22 -23.52 8.10
C VAL A 118 3.32 -23.22 9.13
N GLU A 119 3.73 -21.96 9.26
CA GLU A 119 4.68 -21.54 10.30
C GLU A 119 4.09 -21.72 11.71
N ALA A 120 2.81 -21.39 11.91
CA ALA A 120 2.11 -21.61 13.17
C ALA A 120 1.99 -23.09 13.52
N ALA A 121 1.75 -23.96 12.53
CA ALA A 121 1.69 -25.41 12.74
C ALA A 121 3.05 -25.97 13.19
N TYR A 122 4.14 -25.51 12.56
CA TYR A 122 5.50 -25.88 12.97
C TYR A 122 5.83 -25.37 14.38
N ARG A 123 5.54 -24.11 14.69
CA ARG A 123 5.73 -23.55 16.04
C ARG A 123 4.94 -24.33 17.08
N LYS A 124 3.69 -24.71 16.78
CA LYS A 124 2.85 -25.49 17.69
C LYS A 124 3.46 -26.86 18.01
N GLU A 125 3.95 -27.59 17.00
CA GLU A 125 4.60 -28.88 17.23
C GLU A 125 5.90 -28.76 18.04
N LEU A 126 6.67 -27.67 17.87
CA LEU A 126 7.83 -27.41 18.71
C LEU A 126 7.44 -27.15 20.18
N VAL A 127 6.44 -26.30 20.43
CA VAL A 127 5.95 -26.02 21.80
C VAL A 127 5.43 -27.30 22.47
N LEU A 128 4.69 -28.14 21.75
CA LEU A 128 4.24 -29.43 22.28
C LEU A 128 5.40 -30.40 22.57
N GLY A 129 6.50 -30.28 21.82
CA GLY A 129 7.73 -31.05 22.06
C GLY A 129 8.56 -30.57 23.25
N GLU A 130 8.34 -29.34 23.74
CA GLU A 130 8.96 -28.86 24.98
C GLU A 130 8.35 -29.58 26.20
N ASP A 131 7.04 -29.83 26.16
CA ASP A 131 6.28 -30.44 27.26
C ASP A 131 6.21 -31.98 27.19
N ASP A 132 6.32 -32.60 26.01
CA ASP A 132 6.18 -34.04 25.79
C ASP A 132 7.31 -34.61 24.92
N THR A 133 8.12 -35.51 25.48
CA THR A 133 9.26 -36.15 24.81
C THR A 133 8.87 -37.13 23.70
N ALA A 134 7.60 -37.51 23.60
CA ALA A 134 7.06 -38.30 22.49
C ALA A 134 6.61 -37.45 21.29
N ARG A 135 6.56 -36.12 21.45
CA ARG A 135 6.22 -35.12 20.42
C ARG A 135 7.49 -34.54 19.78
N ALA A 136 7.33 -33.75 18.71
CA ALA A 136 8.45 -33.16 17.97
C ALA A 136 9.47 -34.17 17.39
N ASN A 137 9.00 -35.35 16.99
CA ASN A 137 9.86 -36.35 16.34
C ASN A 137 10.51 -35.78 15.06
N ALA A 138 11.79 -36.09 14.86
CA ALA A 138 12.58 -35.61 13.72
C ALA A 138 11.91 -35.81 12.34
N PRO A 139 11.20 -36.92 12.05
CA PRO A 139 10.49 -37.09 10.79
C PRO A 139 9.32 -36.09 10.61
N THR A 140 8.54 -35.85 11.66
CA THR A 140 7.39 -34.93 11.64
C THR A 140 7.84 -33.49 11.44
N LEU A 141 8.88 -33.06 12.16
CA LEU A 141 9.46 -31.73 11.99
C LEU A 141 10.05 -31.52 10.58
N SER A 142 10.68 -32.55 10.01
CA SER A 142 11.23 -32.49 8.65
C SER A 142 10.13 -32.28 7.60
N VAL A 143 8.99 -32.97 7.73
CA VAL A 143 7.83 -32.79 6.84
C VAL A 143 7.25 -31.38 6.96
N LEU A 144 7.00 -30.91 8.18
CA LEU A 144 6.47 -29.56 8.42
C LEU A 144 7.41 -28.47 7.89
N PHE A 145 8.72 -28.63 8.09
CA PHE A 145 9.71 -27.69 7.57
C PHE A 145 9.82 -27.73 6.03
N SER A 146 9.64 -28.90 5.41
CA SER A 146 9.56 -29.01 3.95
C SER A 146 8.37 -28.24 3.39
N ASP A 147 7.23 -28.28 4.08
CA ASP A 147 6.03 -27.50 3.70
C ASP A 147 6.23 -25.99 3.88
N ILE A 148 6.93 -25.56 4.94
CA ILE A 148 7.37 -24.16 5.09
C ILE A 148 8.21 -23.76 3.89
N ARG A 149 9.25 -24.54 3.57
CA ARG A 149 10.17 -24.23 2.46
C ARG A 149 9.43 -24.07 1.14
N ARG A 150 8.53 -25.00 0.82
CA ARG A 150 7.74 -24.97 -0.42
C ARG A 150 6.85 -23.72 -0.50
N ASN A 151 6.18 -23.36 0.59
CA ASN A 151 5.32 -22.17 0.61
C ASN A 151 6.14 -20.88 0.58
N TYR A 152 7.28 -20.85 1.27
CA TYR A 152 8.18 -19.70 1.27
C TYR A 152 8.73 -19.41 -0.13
N PHE A 153 9.13 -20.43 -0.89
CA PHE A 153 9.55 -20.24 -2.29
C PHE A 153 8.42 -19.68 -3.17
N ARG A 154 7.18 -20.14 -2.99
CA ARG A 154 6.02 -19.59 -3.72
C ARG A 154 5.79 -18.13 -3.34
N LEU A 155 5.86 -17.80 -2.05
CA LEU A 155 5.72 -16.45 -1.54
C LEU A 155 6.81 -15.54 -2.11
N TYR A 156 8.06 -15.97 -2.06
CA TYR A 156 9.20 -15.25 -2.63
C TYR A 156 9.04 -14.96 -4.12
N LEU A 157 8.67 -15.97 -4.92
CA LEU A 157 8.45 -15.77 -6.36
C LEU A 157 7.32 -14.78 -6.63
N ASN A 158 6.20 -14.86 -5.92
CA ASN A 158 5.09 -13.91 -6.08
C ASN A 158 5.49 -12.50 -5.67
N PHE A 159 6.22 -12.34 -4.56
CA PHE A 159 6.79 -11.05 -4.16
C PHE A 159 7.77 -10.50 -5.20
N MET A 160 8.60 -11.35 -5.80
CA MET A 160 9.52 -10.94 -6.86
C MET A 160 8.76 -10.43 -8.09
N TYR A 161 7.73 -11.14 -8.57
CA TYR A 161 6.91 -10.68 -9.69
C TYR A 161 6.17 -9.37 -9.37
N PHE A 162 5.60 -9.25 -8.18
CA PHE A 162 4.97 -8.01 -7.71
C PHE A 162 5.97 -6.85 -7.69
N ASN A 163 7.16 -7.07 -7.14
CA ASN A 163 8.20 -6.04 -7.06
C ASN A 163 8.68 -5.60 -8.45
N ILE A 164 8.84 -6.53 -9.39
CA ILE A 164 9.19 -6.19 -10.78
C ILE A 164 8.09 -5.33 -11.40
N GLY A 165 6.82 -5.75 -11.29
CA GLY A 165 5.68 -4.98 -11.81
C GLY A 165 5.59 -3.59 -11.17
N ARG A 166 5.78 -3.52 -9.85
CA ARG A 166 5.82 -2.26 -9.09
C ARG A 166 6.94 -1.34 -9.57
N ILE A 167 8.15 -1.86 -9.75
CA ILE A 167 9.29 -1.06 -10.22
C ILE A 167 9.04 -0.55 -11.64
N VAL A 168 8.60 -1.41 -12.55
CA VAL A 168 8.27 -1.01 -13.94
C VAL A 168 7.23 0.09 -13.94
N TYR A 169 6.18 -0.06 -13.13
CA TYR A 169 5.15 0.96 -12.99
C TYR A 169 5.73 2.29 -12.49
N LEU A 170 6.48 2.29 -11.38
CA LEU A 170 7.08 3.50 -10.80
C LEU A 170 8.07 4.19 -11.75
N GLN A 171 8.84 3.43 -12.53
CA GLN A 171 9.74 4.01 -13.53
C GLN A 171 8.97 4.61 -14.72
N THR A 172 7.91 3.93 -15.18
CA THR A 172 7.03 4.44 -16.24
C THR A 172 6.34 5.73 -15.79
N ASP A 173 5.90 5.75 -14.54
CA ASP A 173 5.22 6.86 -13.89
C ASP A 173 6.05 8.15 -13.83
N VAL A 174 7.38 8.05 -13.64
CA VAL A 174 8.31 9.18 -13.72
C VAL A 174 8.41 9.74 -15.15
N ILE A 175 8.36 8.88 -16.17
CA ILE A 175 8.55 9.25 -17.58
C ILE A 175 7.24 9.75 -18.22
N PHE A 176 6.09 9.27 -17.74
CA PHE A 176 4.76 9.58 -18.27
C PHE A 176 4.48 11.08 -18.51
N PRO A 177 4.72 12.01 -17.56
CA PRO A 177 4.43 13.41 -17.79
C PRO A 177 5.34 14.05 -18.86
N TYR A 178 6.56 13.54 -19.05
CA TYR A 178 7.44 13.98 -20.13
C TYR A 178 6.93 13.56 -21.51
N LEU A 179 6.41 12.32 -21.62
CA LEU A 179 5.79 11.85 -22.88
C LEU A 179 4.56 12.69 -23.24
N LEU A 180 3.77 13.06 -22.24
CA LEU A 180 2.58 13.87 -22.43
C LEU A 180 2.94 15.30 -22.88
N LEU A 181 4.00 15.88 -22.32
CA LEU A 181 4.49 17.22 -22.68
C LEU A 181 5.37 17.24 -23.94
N ALA A 182 5.82 16.09 -24.45
CA ALA A 182 6.76 16.01 -25.56
C ALA A 182 6.35 16.84 -26.80
N PRO A 183 5.09 16.80 -27.29
CA PRO A 183 4.68 17.61 -28.45
C PRO A 183 4.79 19.13 -28.18
N THR A 184 4.45 19.55 -26.97
CA THR A 184 4.49 20.96 -26.56
C THR A 184 5.91 21.47 -26.38
N ILE A 185 6.81 20.60 -25.88
CA ILE A 185 8.25 20.87 -25.77
C ILE A 185 8.86 21.01 -27.15
N ILE A 186 8.60 20.07 -28.06
CA ILE A 186 9.13 20.08 -29.43
C ILE A 186 8.62 21.31 -30.21
N ALA A 187 7.37 21.69 -30.00
CA ALA A 187 6.79 22.89 -30.61
C ALA A 187 7.33 24.21 -30.02
N GLY A 188 8.19 24.17 -28.98
CA GLY A 188 8.75 25.36 -28.33
C GLY A 188 7.71 26.24 -27.62
N ARG A 189 6.52 25.70 -27.32
CA ARG A 189 5.40 26.48 -26.78
C ARG A 189 5.51 26.73 -25.27
N ILE A 190 6.42 26.06 -24.57
CA ILE A 190 6.62 26.19 -23.12
C ILE A 190 8.08 26.47 -22.77
N THR A 191 8.28 27.29 -21.73
CA THR A 191 9.62 27.54 -21.16
C THR A 191 10.02 26.41 -20.20
N LEU A 192 11.31 26.24 -19.96
CA LEU A 192 11.82 25.28 -18.95
C LEU A 192 11.22 25.52 -17.56
N GLY A 193 11.04 26.79 -17.18
CA GLY A 193 10.41 27.14 -15.89
C GLY A 193 8.96 26.67 -15.80
N ALA A 194 8.17 26.91 -16.85
CA ALA A 194 6.78 26.44 -16.92
C ALA A 194 6.70 24.90 -16.94
N MET A 195 7.60 24.24 -17.68
CA MET A 195 7.69 22.77 -17.71
C MET A 195 7.92 22.21 -16.30
N ASN A 196 8.90 22.72 -15.56
CA ASN A 196 9.18 22.24 -14.20
C ASN A 196 8.00 22.45 -13.25
N GLN A 197 7.28 23.57 -13.37
CA GLN A 197 6.08 23.81 -12.57
C GLN A 197 4.96 22.82 -12.90
N ILE A 198 4.77 22.51 -14.19
CA ILE A 198 3.78 21.51 -14.62
C ILE A 198 4.15 20.13 -14.08
N LEU A 199 5.40 19.68 -14.27
CA LEU A 199 5.87 18.37 -13.82
C LEU A 199 5.68 18.20 -12.30
N ASN A 200 6.00 19.26 -11.53
CA ASN A 200 5.80 19.27 -10.09
C ASN A 200 4.32 19.17 -9.72
N ALA A 201 3.47 20.05 -10.27
CA ALA A 201 2.04 20.04 -9.97
C ALA A 201 1.36 18.73 -10.40
N PHE A 202 1.73 18.20 -11.56
CA PHE A 202 1.24 16.92 -12.06
C PHE A 202 1.61 15.78 -11.12
N THR A 203 2.87 15.73 -10.67
CA THR A 203 3.32 14.72 -9.71
C THR A 203 2.52 14.78 -8.42
N GLN A 204 2.34 15.97 -7.84
CA GLN A 204 1.60 16.15 -6.59
C GLN A 204 0.13 15.71 -6.70
N VAL A 205 -0.55 16.07 -7.79
CA VAL A 205 -1.93 15.65 -8.04
C VAL A 205 -2.00 14.13 -8.20
N ARG A 206 -1.11 13.56 -9.01
CA ARG A 206 -1.05 12.13 -9.30
C ARG A 206 -0.78 11.29 -8.05
N THR A 207 0.23 11.63 -7.24
CA THR A 207 0.57 10.92 -6.00
C THR A 207 -0.49 11.08 -4.92
N SER A 208 -1.35 12.10 -5.01
CA SER A 208 -2.48 12.23 -4.09
C SER A 208 -3.63 11.26 -4.40
N PHE A 209 -3.66 10.69 -5.62
CA PHE A 209 -4.65 9.70 -6.05
C PHE A 209 -4.15 8.24 -5.95
N GLN A 210 -2.87 8.01 -5.67
CA GLN A 210 -2.22 6.69 -5.61
C GLN A 210 -1.76 6.39 -4.17
#